data_AF-A0A7J9FFQ4-F1
#
_entry.id   AF-A0A7J9FFQ4-F1
#
_cell.length_a   1.000
_cell.length_b   1.000
_cell.length_c   1.000
_cell.angle_alpha   90.00
_cell.angle_beta   90.00
_cell.angle_gamma   90.00
#
_symmetry.space_group_name_H-M   'P 1'
#
loop_
_entity.id
_entity.type
_entity.pdbx_description
1 polymer ?
#
loop_
_entity_poly.entity_id
_entity_poly.type
_entity_poly.pdbx_seq_one_letter_code
_entity_poly.pdbx_strand_id
1 'polypeptide(L)'
;MGVNAEIEFPIIEFRSSDLHRGTDGWHHLCKRVREACETFGCFEVVYENISPKVREETFGLMKELVEVPVERKQKNASPMPYHGWVGPCDQVSLLYEGFGLGDASNYDSVKSFAQLMWPDGHLRFCNTIHTMATQIEELNKLICLMLIDSYGLGEKWESVMINYKTLVRFMKYMAPPPREYERGLFAHTDKPVSTIICDDQVSGLEIEVKDGQWMKLSLSPSSFCFVVGDPLKVC
;
A
#
# COMPACT_ATOMS: atom_id res chain seq x y z
N MET A 1 3.40 39.59 -4.20
CA MET A 1 2.57 38.82 -5.15
C MET A 1 3.18 37.44 -5.25
N GLY A 2 2.76 36.51 -4.40
CA GLY A 2 3.18 35.11 -4.50
C GLY A 2 2.14 34.40 -5.34
N VAL A 3 2.55 33.86 -6.49
CA VAL A 3 1.72 32.93 -7.25
C VAL A 3 1.52 31.73 -6.33
N ASN A 4 0.32 31.52 -5.81
CA ASN A 4 -0.09 30.21 -5.27
C ASN A 4 -0.04 29.26 -6.47
N ALA A 5 1.13 28.66 -6.71
CA ALA A 5 1.18 27.48 -7.56
C ALA A 5 0.38 26.42 -6.82
N GLU A 6 -0.74 25.99 -7.39
CA GLU A 6 -1.43 24.79 -6.92
C GLU A 6 -0.38 23.67 -6.88
N ILE A 7 -0.20 23.07 -5.70
CA ILE A 7 0.71 21.96 -5.53
C ILE A 7 0.09 20.78 -6.29
N GLU A 8 0.59 20.50 -7.50
CA GLU A 8 0.14 19.37 -8.31
C GLU A 8 0.76 18.08 -7.79
N PHE A 9 -0.07 17.17 -7.30
CA PHE A 9 0.38 15.87 -6.80
C PHE A 9 0.90 14.99 -7.95
N PRO A 10 2.06 14.35 -7.82
CA PRO A 10 2.64 13.58 -8.92
C PRO A 10 1.83 12.31 -9.21
N ILE A 11 1.29 12.22 -10.43
CA ILE A 11 0.70 11.01 -10.99
C ILE A 11 1.64 10.46 -12.07
N ILE A 12 2.12 9.24 -11.90
CA ILE A 12 3.09 8.58 -12.79
C ILE A 12 2.46 7.34 -13.42
N GLU A 13 2.40 7.32 -14.75
CA GLU A 13 1.83 6.21 -15.50
C GLU A 13 2.94 5.21 -15.89
N PHE A 14 2.77 3.94 -15.53
CA PHE A 14 3.70 2.87 -15.84
C PHE A 14 3.20 2.08 -17.04
N ARG A 15 3.49 2.59 -18.24
CA ARG A 15 3.14 1.93 -19.51
C ARG A 15 4.12 0.82 -19.83
N SER A 16 3.63 -0.30 -20.35
CA SER A 16 4.50 -1.45 -20.68
C SER A 16 5.65 -1.12 -21.64
N SER A 17 5.49 -0.12 -22.52
CA SER A 17 6.54 0.35 -23.42
C SER A 17 7.74 0.98 -22.70
N ASP A 18 7.52 1.55 -21.52
CA ASP A 18 8.50 2.38 -20.80
C ASP A 18 9.19 1.59 -19.68
N LEU A 19 8.68 0.39 -19.35
CA LEU A 19 9.17 -0.45 -18.26
C LEU A 19 10.41 -1.29 -18.62
N HIS A 20 10.90 -1.21 -19.86
CA HIS A 20 12.10 -1.93 -20.25
C HIS A 20 13.37 -1.24 -19.73
N ARG A 21 14.00 -1.83 -18.71
CA ARG A 21 15.20 -1.32 -18.04
C ARG A 21 16.31 -0.99 -19.05
N GLY A 22 16.88 0.21 -18.93
CA GLY A 22 17.93 0.73 -19.81
C GLY A 22 17.46 1.46 -21.06
N THR A 23 16.15 1.54 -21.32
CA THR A 23 15.58 2.39 -22.39
C THR A 23 15.41 3.84 -21.96
N ASP A 24 15.23 4.76 -22.91
CA ASP A 24 14.91 6.16 -22.61
C ASP A 24 13.62 6.30 -21.77
N GLY A 25 12.62 5.45 -22.03
CA GLY A 25 11.38 5.39 -21.24
C GLY A 25 11.67 5.05 -19.78
N TRP A 26 12.51 4.03 -19.54
CA TRP A 26 12.92 3.66 -18.18
C TRP A 26 13.68 4.79 -17.48
N HIS A 27 14.66 5.42 -18.15
CA HIS A 27 15.42 6.53 -17.57
C HIS A 27 14.52 7.73 -17.23
N HIS A 28 13.51 8.00 -18.08
CA HIS A 28 12.51 9.04 -17.82
C HIS A 28 11.67 8.70 -16.58
N LEU A 29 11.18 7.46 -16.46
CA LEU A 29 10.46 7.01 -15.26
C LEU A 29 11.33 7.08 -14.00
N CYS A 30 12.59 6.63 -14.06
CA CYS A 30 13.54 6.73 -12.96
C CYS A 30 13.69 8.15 -12.44
N LYS A 31 13.79 9.13 -13.35
CA LYS A 31 13.87 10.55 -13.00
C LYS A 31 12.59 11.00 -12.30
N ARG A 32 11.42 10.74 -12.90
CA ARG A 32 10.12 11.16 -12.35
C ARG A 32 9.83 10.56 -10.98
N VAL A 33 10.09 9.26 -10.81
CA VAL A 33 9.91 8.54 -9.53
C VAL A 33 10.80 9.17 -8.45
N ARG A 34 12.07 9.42 -8.76
CA ARG A 34 12.99 10.05 -7.80
C ARG A 34 12.52 11.45 -7.40
N GLU A 35 12.21 12.31 -8.37
CA GLU A 35 11.78 13.69 -8.11
C GLU A 35 10.51 13.74 -7.26
N ALA A 36 9.56 12.82 -7.50
CA ALA A 36 8.35 12.70 -6.71
C ALA A 36 8.66 12.24 -5.27
N CYS A 37 9.49 11.21 -5.10
CA CYS A 37 9.95 10.75 -3.78
C CYS A 37 10.68 11.85 -3.00
N GLU A 38 11.57 12.61 -3.63
CA GLU A 38 12.34 13.68 -2.98
C GLU A 38 11.48 14.90 -2.62
N THR A 39 10.45 15.20 -3.42
CA THR A 39 9.62 16.40 -3.22
C THR A 39 8.43 16.17 -2.30
N PHE A 40 7.79 15.00 -2.43
CA PHE A 40 6.51 14.69 -1.79
C PHE A 40 6.58 13.49 -0.82
N GLY A 41 7.65 12.69 -0.88
CA GLY A 41 7.73 11.42 -0.15
C GLY A 41 6.74 10.36 -0.62
N CYS A 42 5.96 10.63 -1.67
CA CYS A 42 4.95 9.74 -2.22
C CYS A 42 4.52 10.17 -3.63
N PHE A 43 3.80 9.30 -4.35
CA PHE A 43 3.17 9.59 -5.64
C PHE A 43 2.05 8.60 -5.96
N GLU A 44 1.11 9.02 -6.80
CA GLU A 44 0.13 8.12 -7.41
C GLU A 44 0.77 7.42 -8.62
N VAL A 45 0.60 6.10 -8.70
CA VAL A 45 1.06 5.27 -9.81
C VAL A 45 -0.13 4.60 -10.49
N VAL A 46 -0.22 4.77 -11.81
CA VAL A 46 -1.17 4.04 -12.66
C VAL A 46 -0.45 2.83 -13.22
N TYR A 47 -0.94 1.63 -12.91
CA TYR A 47 -0.28 0.37 -13.26
C TYR A 47 -1.27 -0.62 -13.87
N GLU A 48 -1.18 -0.80 -15.18
CA GLU A 48 -2.18 -1.55 -15.98
C GLU A 48 -2.16 -3.06 -15.74
N ASN A 49 -1.06 -3.60 -15.21
CA ASN A 49 -0.94 -5.04 -14.96
C ASN A 49 -1.88 -5.51 -13.85
N ILE A 50 -2.31 -4.62 -12.94
CA ILE A 50 -3.33 -4.95 -11.94
C ILE A 50 -4.70 -4.60 -12.52
N SER A 51 -5.44 -5.63 -12.92
CA SER A 51 -6.76 -5.42 -13.53
C SER A 51 -7.76 -4.85 -12.53
N PRO A 52 -8.71 -3.99 -12.98
CA PRO A 52 -9.79 -3.49 -12.13
C PRO A 52 -10.62 -4.60 -11.48
N LYS A 53 -10.77 -5.74 -12.17
CA LYS A 53 -11.50 -6.91 -11.66
C LYS A 53 -10.82 -7.52 -10.43
N VAL A 54 -9.49 -7.66 -10.44
CA VAL A 54 -8.75 -8.18 -9.28
C VAL A 54 -8.94 -7.25 -8.09
N ARG A 55 -8.84 -5.94 -8.30
CA ARG A 55 -9.09 -4.94 -7.25
C ARG A 55 -10.51 -5.04 -6.68
N GLU A 56 -11.53 -5.07 -7.54
CA GLU A 56 -12.93 -5.19 -7.13
C GLU A 56 -13.18 -6.46 -6.32
N GLU A 57 -12.68 -7.61 -6.80
CA GLU A 57 -12.80 -8.88 -6.09
C GLU A 57 -12.06 -8.84 -4.75
N THR A 58 -10.86 -8.24 -4.67
CA THR A 58 -10.12 -8.05 -3.41
C THR A 58 -10.96 -7.29 -2.39
N PHE A 59 -11.53 -6.14 -2.75
CA PHE A 59 -12.36 -5.38 -1.81
C PHE A 59 -13.69 -6.06 -1.48
N GLY A 60 -14.29 -6.80 -2.42
CA GLY A 60 -15.44 -7.65 -2.16
C GLY A 60 -15.15 -8.71 -1.09
N LEU A 61 -14.01 -9.41 -1.23
CA LEU A 61 -13.54 -10.41 -0.27
C LEU A 61 -13.11 -9.79 1.07
N MET A 62 -12.58 -8.56 1.08
CA MET A 62 -12.31 -7.84 2.33
C MET A 62 -13.59 -7.56 3.12
N LYS A 63 -14.72 -7.29 2.45
CA LYS A 63 -16.03 -7.16 3.10
C LYS A 63 -16.46 -8.48 3.73
N GLU A 64 -16.18 -9.62 3.10
CA GLU A 64 -16.44 -10.93 3.72
C GLU A 64 -15.52 -11.20 4.92
N LEU A 65 -14.23 -10.83 4.82
CA LEU A 65 -13.23 -11.01 5.88
C LEU A 65 -13.61 -10.28 7.17
N VAL A 66 -14.10 -9.04 7.07
CA VAL A 66 -14.51 -8.23 8.24
C VAL A 66 -15.82 -8.70 8.87
N GLU A 67 -16.57 -9.62 8.24
CA GLU A 67 -17.79 -10.21 8.81
C GLU A 67 -17.54 -11.58 9.48
N VAL A 68 -16.30 -12.08 9.42
CA VAL A 68 -15.91 -13.32 10.11
C VAL A 68 -16.11 -13.19 11.63
N PRO A 69 -16.52 -14.25 12.36
CA PRO A 69 -16.65 -14.21 13.82
C PRO A 69 -15.36 -13.76 14.52
N VAL A 70 -15.47 -12.94 15.55
CA VAL A 70 -14.32 -12.34 16.25
C VAL A 70 -13.37 -13.39 16.82
N GLU A 71 -13.90 -14.53 17.28
CA GLU A 71 -13.13 -15.64 17.83
C GLU A 71 -12.20 -16.27 16.79
N ARG A 72 -12.55 -16.18 15.51
CA ARG A 72 -11.70 -16.63 14.40
C ARG A 72 -10.69 -15.56 14.01
N LYS A 73 -11.10 -14.30 13.94
CA LYS A 73 -10.22 -13.16 13.66
C LYS A 73 -9.06 -13.08 14.67
N GLN A 74 -9.36 -13.29 15.96
CA GLN A 74 -8.39 -13.32 17.06
C GLN A 74 -7.32 -14.42 16.92
N LYS A 75 -7.56 -15.47 16.12
CA LYS A 75 -6.54 -16.49 15.83
C LYS A 75 -5.42 -15.96 14.93
N ASN A 76 -5.66 -14.88 14.18
CA ASN A 76 -4.60 -14.15 13.50
C ASN A 76 -3.84 -13.29 14.52
N ALA A 77 -3.11 -13.92 15.42
CA ALA A 77 -2.35 -13.22 16.45
C ALA A 77 -0.89 -13.07 16.03
N SER A 78 -0.30 -11.91 16.37
CA SER A 78 1.13 -11.67 16.20
C SER A 78 1.65 -10.85 17.38
N PRO A 79 2.85 -11.14 17.90
CA PRO A 79 3.50 -10.29 18.90
C PRO A 79 3.94 -8.95 18.31
N MET A 80 4.09 -8.86 16.99
CA MET A 80 4.44 -7.62 16.29
C MET A 80 3.18 -6.77 16.09
N PRO A 81 3.17 -5.48 16.50
CA PRO A 81 2.03 -4.59 16.31
C PRO A 81 1.58 -4.56 14.85
N TYR A 82 0.27 -4.62 14.60
CA TYR A 82 -0.35 -4.57 13.26
C TYR A 82 -0.02 -5.73 12.30
N HIS A 83 0.72 -6.75 12.73
CA HIS A 83 0.97 -7.96 11.92
C HIS A 83 -0.10 -9.05 12.08
N GLY A 84 -0.99 -8.91 13.06
CA GLY A 84 -2.15 -9.78 13.28
C GLY A 84 -3.46 -9.02 13.09
N TRP A 85 -4.56 -9.58 13.60
CA TRP A 85 -5.83 -8.89 13.73
C TRP A 85 -5.76 -7.87 14.86
N VAL A 86 -6.26 -6.69 14.57
CA VAL A 86 -6.44 -5.58 15.51
C VAL A 86 -7.89 -5.14 15.36
N GLY A 87 -8.70 -5.40 16.38
CA GLY A 87 -10.07 -4.91 16.45
C GLY A 87 -10.17 -3.48 16.99
N PRO A 88 -11.40 -2.93 17.05
CA PRO A 88 -11.68 -1.66 17.68
C PRO A 88 -11.17 -1.60 19.13
N CYS A 89 -10.32 -0.63 19.45
CA CYS A 89 -9.85 -0.38 20.81
C CYS A 89 -9.36 1.06 21.02
N ASP A 90 -9.38 1.52 22.27
CA ASP A 90 -8.98 2.88 22.64
C ASP A 90 -7.51 3.21 22.31
N GLN A 91 -6.64 2.19 22.25
CA GLN A 91 -5.22 2.42 21.94
C GLN A 91 -4.96 2.72 20.46
N VAL A 92 -5.87 2.33 19.57
CA VAL A 92 -5.72 2.49 18.12
C VAL A 92 -6.80 3.41 17.59
N SER A 93 -8.05 2.94 17.60
CA SER A 93 -9.27 3.68 17.29
C SER A 93 -10.47 2.74 17.48
N LEU A 94 -11.58 3.28 17.97
CA LEU A 94 -12.86 2.55 18.05
C LEU A 94 -13.51 2.33 16.68
N LEU A 95 -13.02 3.03 15.65
CA LEU A 95 -13.52 2.96 14.28
C LEU A 95 -12.63 2.11 13.37
N TYR A 96 -11.55 1.53 13.88
CA TYR A 96 -10.59 0.78 13.10
C TYR A 96 -10.69 -0.72 13.35
N GLU A 97 -10.63 -1.49 12.26
CA GLU A 97 -10.35 -2.93 12.30
C GLU A 97 -9.31 -3.25 11.22
N GLY A 98 -8.34 -4.10 11.51
CA GLY A 98 -7.40 -4.54 10.49
C GLY A 98 -6.77 -5.90 10.73
N PHE A 99 -6.12 -6.40 9.69
CA PHE A 99 -5.46 -7.70 9.65
C PHE A 99 -4.10 -7.54 9.00
N GLY A 100 -3.07 -8.13 9.60
CA GLY A 100 -1.80 -8.39 8.92
C GLY A 100 -1.77 -9.79 8.30
N LEU A 101 -1.18 -9.87 7.10
CA LEU A 101 -0.86 -11.10 6.40
C LEU A 101 0.57 -11.00 5.85
N GLY A 102 1.50 -11.74 6.47
CA GLY A 102 2.88 -11.80 6.01
C GLY A 102 3.03 -12.70 4.79
N ASP A 103 3.93 -12.33 3.88
CA ASP A 103 4.36 -13.16 2.75
C ASP A 103 3.20 -13.59 1.84
N ALA A 104 2.31 -12.66 1.49
CA ALA A 104 1.10 -12.95 0.71
C ALA A 104 1.37 -13.31 -0.77
N SER A 105 2.58 -13.09 -1.28
CA SER A 105 3.05 -13.62 -2.57
C SER A 105 3.38 -15.12 -2.49
N ASN A 106 3.42 -15.71 -1.29
CA ASN A 106 3.43 -17.15 -1.09
C ASN A 106 2.00 -17.66 -0.86
N TYR A 107 1.49 -18.48 -1.79
CA TYR A 107 0.13 -19.01 -1.72
C TYR A 107 -0.18 -19.79 -0.44
N ASP A 108 0.79 -20.52 0.12
CA ASP A 108 0.59 -21.28 1.36
C ASP A 108 0.39 -20.37 2.58
N SER A 109 1.03 -19.20 2.60
CA SER A 109 0.81 -18.17 3.62
C SER A 109 -0.64 -17.65 3.56
N VAL A 110 -1.14 -17.34 2.35
CA VAL A 110 -2.52 -16.90 2.15
C VAL A 110 -3.51 -18.00 2.53
N LYS A 111 -3.25 -19.24 2.14
CA LYS A 111 -4.07 -20.40 2.48
C LYS A 111 -4.14 -20.64 3.98
N SER A 112 -3.00 -20.54 4.68
CA SER A 112 -2.94 -20.69 6.14
C SER A 112 -3.76 -19.60 6.84
N PHE A 113 -3.66 -18.35 6.40
CA PHE A 113 -4.50 -17.25 6.89
C PHE A 113 -5.98 -17.50 6.64
N ALA A 114 -6.34 -17.92 5.43
CA ALA A 114 -7.74 -18.21 5.07
C ALA A 114 -8.33 -19.33 5.94
N GLN A 115 -7.55 -20.34 6.31
CA GLN A 115 -7.99 -21.43 7.19
C GLN A 115 -8.31 -20.96 8.63
N LEU A 116 -7.67 -19.87 9.10
CA LEU A 116 -8.00 -19.28 10.40
C LEU A 116 -9.40 -18.65 10.38
N MET A 117 -9.76 -18.01 9.27
CA MET A 117 -11.01 -17.28 9.07
C MET A 117 -12.17 -18.20 8.65
N TRP A 118 -11.87 -19.14 7.75
CA TRP A 118 -12.78 -20.12 7.16
C TRP A 118 -12.15 -21.51 7.28
N PRO A 119 -12.53 -22.32 8.30
CA PRO A 119 -11.92 -23.64 8.53
C PRO A 119 -12.01 -24.61 7.35
N ASP A 120 -13.10 -24.52 6.57
CA ASP A 120 -13.30 -25.33 5.35
C ASP A 120 -12.51 -24.78 4.13
N GLY A 121 -11.76 -23.70 4.33
CA GLY A 121 -11.02 -22.98 3.31
C GLY A 121 -11.86 -21.96 2.56
N HIS A 122 -11.20 -21.12 1.76
CA HIS A 122 -11.84 -20.12 0.92
C HIS A 122 -11.05 -19.91 -0.38
N LEU A 123 -11.18 -20.84 -1.33
CA LEU A 123 -10.36 -20.88 -2.55
C LEU A 123 -10.34 -19.55 -3.33
N ARG A 124 -11.50 -18.90 -3.46
CA ARG A 124 -11.60 -17.58 -4.11
C ARG A 124 -10.75 -16.51 -3.41
N PHE A 125 -10.75 -16.51 -2.07
CA PHE A 125 -9.97 -15.57 -1.27
C PHE A 125 -8.48 -15.82 -1.50
N CYS A 126 -8.05 -17.08 -1.41
CA CYS A 126 -6.66 -17.43 -1.59
C CYS A 126 -6.14 -17.00 -2.96
N ASN A 127 -6.86 -17.33 -4.04
CA ASN A 127 -6.45 -16.98 -5.39
C ASN A 127 -6.40 -15.46 -5.59
N THR A 128 -7.46 -14.73 -5.27
CA THR A 128 -7.53 -13.29 -5.52
C THR A 128 -6.51 -12.51 -4.69
N ILE A 129 -6.36 -12.82 -3.39
CA ILE A 129 -5.37 -12.15 -2.53
C ILE A 129 -3.95 -12.47 -2.96
N HIS A 130 -3.65 -13.72 -3.31
CA HIS A 130 -2.33 -14.08 -3.81
C HIS A 130 -2.00 -13.36 -5.12
N THR A 131 -2.94 -13.31 -6.08
CA THR A 131 -2.77 -12.55 -7.33
C THR A 131 -2.49 -11.07 -7.05
N MET A 132 -3.34 -10.41 -6.25
CA MET A 132 -3.16 -9.00 -5.91
C MET A 132 -1.80 -8.74 -5.22
N ALA A 133 -1.45 -9.54 -4.21
CA ALA A 133 -0.20 -9.38 -3.48
C ALA A 133 1.04 -9.57 -4.38
N THR A 134 1.02 -10.55 -5.27
CA THR A 134 2.11 -10.81 -6.22
C THR A 134 2.31 -9.62 -7.15
N GLN A 135 1.23 -9.08 -7.73
CA GLN A 135 1.33 -7.94 -8.64
C GLN A 135 1.74 -6.63 -7.95
N ILE A 136 1.29 -6.41 -6.70
CA ILE A 136 1.77 -5.28 -5.88
C ILE A 136 3.26 -5.44 -5.58
N GLU A 137 3.73 -6.66 -5.27
CA GLU A 137 5.15 -6.90 -5.01
C GLU A 137 6.02 -6.66 -6.25
N GLU A 138 5.55 -7.06 -7.44
CA GLU A 138 6.20 -6.73 -8.72
C GLU A 138 6.27 -5.21 -8.94
N LEU A 139 5.17 -4.48 -8.69
CA LEU A 139 5.14 -3.02 -8.78
C LEU A 139 6.15 -2.38 -7.82
N ASN A 140 6.20 -2.83 -6.57
CA ASN A 140 7.16 -2.31 -5.59
C ASN A 140 8.60 -2.58 -6.02
N LYS A 141 8.90 -3.78 -6.56
CA LYS A 141 10.22 -4.11 -7.11
C LYS A 141 10.60 -3.19 -8.27
N LEU A 142 9.67 -2.92 -9.19
CA LEU A 142 9.90 -1.98 -10.30
C LEU A 142 10.28 -0.58 -9.78
N ILE A 143 9.52 -0.05 -8.82
CA ILE A 143 9.79 1.26 -8.22
C ILE A 143 11.14 1.29 -7.51
N CYS A 144 11.48 0.25 -6.73
CA CYS A 144 12.78 0.13 -6.07
C CYS A 144 13.94 0.09 -7.09
N LEU A 145 13.81 -0.65 -8.19
CA LEU A 145 14.80 -0.69 -9.26
C LEU A 145 14.96 0.67 -9.93
N MET A 146 13.86 1.36 -10.20
CA MET A 146 13.90 2.73 -10.73
C MET A 146 14.65 3.67 -9.78
N LEU A 147 14.42 3.58 -8.47
CA LEU A 147 15.16 4.38 -7.49
C LEU A 147 16.66 4.06 -7.50
N ILE A 148 17.04 2.77 -7.48
CA ILE A 148 18.44 2.32 -7.56
C ILE A 148 19.15 2.87 -8.80
N ASP A 149 18.53 2.70 -9.97
CA ASP A 149 19.08 3.14 -11.25
C ASP A 149 19.16 4.66 -11.31
N SER A 150 18.15 5.34 -10.76
CA SER A 150 18.13 6.78 -10.66
C SER A 150 19.36 7.27 -9.88
N TYR A 151 19.62 6.73 -8.68
CA TYR A 151 20.74 7.15 -7.85
C TYR A 151 22.10 6.59 -8.30
N GLY A 152 22.15 5.75 -9.33
CA GLY A 152 23.38 5.13 -9.82
C GLY A 152 24.00 4.16 -8.81
N LEU A 153 23.18 3.51 -7.98
CA LEU A 153 23.65 2.68 -6.86
C LEU A 153 24.16 1.29 -7.31
N GLY A 154 23.73 0.79 -8.47
CA GLY A 154 24.20 -0.47 -9.06
C GLY A 154 23.71 -1.75 -8.36
N GLU A 155 24.10 -2.91 -8.89
CA GLU A 155 23.54 -4.24 -8.54
C GLU A 155 23.67 -4.64 -7.06
N LYS A 156 24.69 -4.13 -6.36
CA LYS A 156 24.87 -4.41 -4.93
C LYS A 156 23.63 -3.98 -4.13
N TRP A 157 23.09 -2.80 -4.42
CA TRP A 157 21.94 -2.25 -3.72
C TRP A 157 20.63 -2.89 -4.15
N GLU A 158 20.57 -3.41 -5.38
CA GLU A 158 19.46 -4.22 -5.85
C GLU A 158 19.22 -5.40 -4.91
N SER A 159 20.25 -6.21 -4.64
CA SER A 159 20.12 -7.35 -3.72
C SER A 159 19.62 -7.00 -2.31
N VAL A 160 19.92 -5.79 -1.83
CA VAL A 160 19.52 -5.31 -0.50
C VAL A 160 18.09 -4.79 -0.51
N MET A 161 17.70 -4.02 -1.52
CA MET A 161 16.38 -3.38 -1.57
C MET A 161 15.28 -4.28 -2.09
N ILE A 162 15.59 -5.35 -2.84
CA ILE A 162 14.58 -6.26 -3.41
C ILE A 162 14.44 -7.56 -2.61
N ASN A 163 15.31 -7.80 -1.63
CA ASN A 163 15.23 -8.97 -0.74
C ASN A 163 14.52 -8.59 0.56
N TYR A 164 13.19 -8.52 0.51
CA TYR A 164 12.33 -8.21 1.65
C TYR A 164 11.17 -9.19 1.75
N LYS A 165 10.51 -9.17 2.90
CA LYS A 165 9.22 -9.85 3.10
C LYS A 165 8.12 -8.80 3.13
N THR A 166 7.06 -9.03 2.36
CA THR A 166 5.91 -8.14 2.30
C THR A 166 4.95 -8.43 3.46
N LEU A 167 4.39 -7.38 4.05
CA LEU A 167 3.21 -7.49 4.93
C LEU A 167 2.04 -6.81 4.22
N VAL A 168 0.97 -7.57 3.94
CA VAL A 168 -0.29 -6.99 3.48
C VAL A 168 -1.12 -6.61 4.71
N ARG A 169 -1.60 -5.37 4.73
CA ARG A 169 -2.52 -4.88 5.76
C ARG A 169 -3.90 -4.67 5.15
N PHE A 170 -4.89 -5.42 5.63
CA PHE A 170 -6.30 -5.17 5.34
C PHE A 170 -6.83 -4.23 6.41
N MET A 171 -7.40 -3.09 6.01
CA MET A 171 -7.84 -2.04 6.94
C MET A 171 -9.28 -1.65 6.62
N LYS A 172 -10.11 -1.60 7.65
CA LYS A 172 -11.49 -1.08 7.63
C LYS A 172 -11.57 0.10 8.58
N TYR A 173 -12.07 1.21 8.07
CA TYR A 173 -12.43 2.38 8.86
C TYR A 173 -13.95 2.54 8.84
N MET A 174 -14.55 2.64 10.01
CA MET A 174 -15.98 2.87 10.19
C MET A 174 -16.26 4.37 10.18
N ALA A 175 -17.43 4.77 9.68
CA ALA A 175 -17.85 6.16 9.72
C ALA A 175 -18.11 6.59 11.18
N PRO A 176 -17.59 7.74 11.62
CA PRO A 176 -17.90 8.26 12.94
C PRO A 176 -19.39 8.64 13.05
N PRO A 177 -19.94 8.73 14.27
CA PRO A 177 -21.24 9.35 14.50
C PRO A 177 -21.32 10.76 13.90
N PRO A 178 -22.50 11.21 13.43
CA PRO A 178 -22.64 12.52 12.82
C PRO A 178 -22.11 13.66 13.72
N ARG A 179 -21.26 14.52 13.16
CA ARG A 179 -20.62 15.69 13.82
C ARG A 179 -19.44 15.38 14.75
N GLU A 180 -19.00 14.15 14.83
CA GLU A 180 -17.72 13.80 15.43
C GLU A 180 -16.68 13.66 14.30
N TYR A 181 -15.71 14.57 14.26
CA TYR A 181 -14.52 14.39 13.44
C TYR A 181 -13.57 13.48 14.21
N GLU A 182 -13.78 12.18 14.09
CA GLU A 182 -12.86 11.21 14.66
C GLU A 182 -11.77 10.88 13.64
N ARG A 183 -10.54 11.23 14.01
CA ARG A 183 -9.33 10.85 13.28
C ARG A 183 -9.28 9.32 13.16
N GLY A 184 -9.28 8.78 11.94
CA GLY A 184 -9.24 7.33 11.71
C GLY A 184 -7.95 6.68 12.17
N LEU A 185 -6.81 7.31 11.88
CA LEU A 185 -5.47 6.89 12.31
C LEU A 185 -4.61 8.13 12.62
N PHE A 186 -3.71 8.02 13.60
CA PHE A 186 -2.79 9.10 13.95
C PHE A 186 -1.83 9.44 12.80
N ALA A 187 -1.43 10.71 12.68
CA ALA A 187 -0.35 11.11 11.80
C ALA A 187 0.92 10.32 12.17
N HIS A 188 1.53 9.67 11.19
CA HIS A 188 2.69 8.82 11.38
C HIS A 188 3.49 8.68 10.09
N THR A 189 4.63 8.03 10.20
CA THR A 189 5.47 7.63 9.08
C THR A 189 5.59 6.11 9.05
N ASP A 190 5.77 5.58 7.85
CA ASP A 190 5.88 4.14 7.65
C ASP A 190 7.26 3.62 8.05
N LYS A 191 7.28 2.57 8.88
CA LYS A 191 8.50 1.88 9.32
C LYS A 191 9.16 0.98 8.26
N PRO A 192 8.40 0.31 7.36
CA PRO A 192 8.99 -0.42 6.23
C PRO A 192 9.78 0.48 5.28
N VAL A 193 10.53 -0.10 4.34
CA VAL A 193 11.27 0.63 3.29
C VAL A 193 10.33 1.46 2.40
N SER A 194 9.19 0.89 2.04
CA SER A 194 8.16 1.51 1.21
C SER A 194 6.79 0.89 1.50
N THR A 195 5.74 1.60 1.12
CA THR A 195 4.36 1.15 1.21
C THR A 195 3.62 1.46 -0.10
N ILE A 196 2.74 0.54 -0.51
CA ILE A 196 1.79 0.76 -1.61
C ILE A 196 0.39 0.71 -1.02
N ILE A 197 -0.37 1.79 -1.18
CA ILE A 197 -1.72 1.95 -0.67
C ILE A 197 -2.72 1.82 -1.82
N CYS A 198 -3.79 1.08 -1.55
CA CYS A 198 -4.95 0.89 -2.41
C CYS A 198 -6.20 1.13 -1.56
N ASP A 199 -7.16 1.93 -2.05
CA ASP A 199 -8.40 2.23 -1.33
C ASP A 199 -9.65 1.69 -2.06
N ASP A 200 -10.80 1.71 -1.40
CA ASP A 200 -12.09 1.33 -1.97
C ASP A 200 -12.84 2.53 -2.59
N GLN A 201 -12.11 3.60 -2.94
CA GLN A 201 -12.62 4.87 -3.46
C GLN A 201 -13.40 5.73 -2.43
N VAL A 202 -13.35 5.36 -1.14
CA VAL A 202 -13.78 6.23 -0.05
C VAL A 202 -12.59 7.09 0.40
N SER A 203 -12.59 8.38 0.05
CA SER A 203 -11.44 9.26 0.34
C SER A 203 -11.29 9.56 1.83
N GLY A 204 -10.20 9.08 2.43
CA GLY A 204 -9.78 9.39 3.80
C GLY A 204 -8.27 9.50 4.01
N LEU A 205 -7.46 9.22 2.98
CA LEU A 205 -6.01 9.35 3.04
C LEU A 205 -5.61 10.82 2.92
N GLU A 206 -4.82 11.29 3.88
CA GLU A 206 -4.18 12.59 3.85
C GLU A 206 -2.67 12.40 3.97
N ILE A 207 -1.91 13.18 3.22
CA ILE A 207 -0.45 13.21 3.27
C ILE A 207 0.02 14.58 3.74
N GLU A 208 1.01 14.60 4.61
CA GLU A 208 1.70 15.83 4.97
C GLU A 208 2.66 16.20 3.85
N VAL A 209 2.42 17.34 3.21
CA VAL A 209 3.35 17.96 2.25
C VAL A 209 4.20 19.01 2.96
N LYS A 210 4.95 19.82 2.22
CA LYS A 210 5.86 20.83 2.79
C LYS A 210 5.15 21.77 3.77
N ASP A 211 5.89 22.20 4.79
CA ASP A 211 5.48 23.20 5.80
C ASP A 211 4.24 22.84 6.64
N GLY A 212 4.03 21.54 6.89
CA GLY A 212 2.93 21.06 7.75
C GLY A 212 1.55 21.15 7.11
N GLN A 213 1.49 21.42 5.80
CA GLN A 213 0.25 21.40 5.04
C GLN A 213 -0.17 19.94 4.77
N TRP A 214 -1.47 19.69 4.82
CA TRP A 214 -2.03 18.36 4.54
C TRP A 214 -2.80 18.38 3.23
N MET A 215 -2.51 17.41 2.37
CA MET A 215 -3.22 17.21 1.12
C MET A 215 -4.07 15.95 1.23
N LYS A 216 -5.37 16.09 0.98
CA LYS A 216 -6.28 14.95 0.85
C LYS A 216 -6.06 14.31 -0.53
N LEU A 217 -5.82 13.00 -0.53
CA LEU A 217 -5.67 12.23 -1.76
C LEU A 217 -6.99 11.60 -2.17
N SER A 218 -7.30 11.67 -3.45
CA SER A 218 -8.41 10.96 -4.10
C SER A 218 -7.84 10.14 -5.24
N LEU A 219 -7.48 8.89 -4.94
CA LEU A 219 -6.83 7.99 -5.89
C LEU A 219 -7.78 7.57 -7.01
N SER A 220 -7.28 7.54 -8.24
CA SER A 220 -8.02 6.98 -9.36
C SER A 220 -8.34 5.48 -9.14
N PRO A 221 -9.47 4.94 -9.64
CA PRO A 221 -9.82 3.53 -9.51
C PRO A 221 -8.76 2.54 -10.02
N SER A 222 -7.91 2.99 -10.94
CA SER A 222 -6.84 2.19 -11.57
C SER A 222 -5.43 2.52 -11.04
N SER A 223 -5.35 3.21 -9.90
CA SER A 223 -4.09 3.71 -9.35
C SER A 223 -3.81 3.22 -7.93
N PHE A 224 -2.56 3.40 -7.52
CA PHE A 224 -2.06 3.11 -6.19
C PHE A 224 -1.25 4.30 -5.69
N CYS A 225 -1.14 4.49 -4.39
CA CYS A 225 -0.22 5.47 -3.82
C CYS A 225 1.05 4.77 -3.33
N PHE A 226 2.19 5.11 -3.89
CA PHE A 226 3.48 4.70 -3.34
C PHE A 226 3.94 5.70 -2.30
N VAL A 227 4.39 5.24 -1.14
CA VAL A 227 4.89 6.06 -0.03
C VAL A 227 6.30 5.60 0.36
N VAL A 228 7.20 6.57 0.50
CA VAL A 228 8.57 6.38 0.97
C VAL A 228 8.55 6.16 2.49
N GLY A 229 9.08 5.03 2.93
CA GLY A 229 9.20 4.72 4.34
C GLY A 229 10.47 5.26 4.98
N ASP A 230 10.53 5.22 6.31
CA ASP A 230 11.60 5.80 7.13
C ASP A 230 13.03 5.38 6.68
N PRO A 231 13.31 4.12 6.31
CA PRO A 231 14.65 3.72 5.86
C PRO A 231 15.14 4.39 4.57
N LEU A 232 14.23 4.87 3.72
CA LEU A 232 14.56 5.57 2.47
C LEU A 232 14.53 7.09 2.61
N LYS A 233 14.10 7.62 3.76
CA LYS A 233 14.14 9.05 4.00
C LYS A 233 15.59 9.49 4.13
N VAL A 234 15.97 10.43 3.27
CA VAL A 234 17.25 11.13 3.35
C VAL A 234 17.18 12.09 4.54
N CYS A 235 18.15 12.00 5.46
CA CYS A 235 18.39 13.03 6.47
C CYS A 235 18.99 14.29 5.85
#